data_AF-A0A6B3NVC1-F1
#
_entry.id   AF-A0A6B3NVC1-F1
#
_cell.length_a   1.000
_cell.length_b   1.000
_cell.length_c   1.000
_cell.angle_alpha   90.00
_cell.angle_beta   90.00
_cell.angle_gamma   90.00
#
_symmetry.space_group_name_H-M   'P 1'
#
loop_
_entity.id
_entity.type
_entity.pdbx_description
1 polymer ?
#
loop_
_entity_poly.entity_id
_entity_poly.type
_entity_poly.pdbx_seq_one_letter_code
_entity_poly.pdbx_strand_id
1 'polypeptide(L)'
;TTEVGRQPWVVYGLMRTADGVSNHSYAQLGITLVMFVVVYFALFGAGLGYMMRLVRKGPETGEGDETTPGGPGQQRTPARPLSAADDEPEHATDASLSKGN
;
A
#
# COMPACT_ATOMS: atom_id res chain seq x y z
N THR A 1 8.08 27.48 -16.55
CA THR A 1 8.61 28.83 -16.21
C THR A 1 7.68 29.97 -16.64
N THR A 2 6.47 29.67 -17.12
CA THR A 2 5.54 30.63 -17.74
C THR A 2 4.89 31.60 -16.75
N GLU A 3 4.79 31.26 -15.46
CA GLU A 3 4.17 32.12 -14.44
C GLU A 3 5.06 33.28 -14.00
N VAL A 4 6.39 33.11 -14.04
CA VAL A 4 7.35 34.16 -13.65
C VAL A 4 7.48 35.21 -14.76
N GLY A 5 7.32 34.82 -16.03
CA GLY A 5 7.53 35.69 -17.19
C GLY A 5 6.56 36.88 -17.33
N ARG A 6 5.45 36.88 -16.57
CA ARG A 6 4.47 38.00 -16.55
C ARG A 6 4.65 38.95 -15.36
N GLN A 7 5.61 38.72 -14.48
CA GLN A 7 5.96 39.69 -13.43
C GLN A 7 6.44 40.99 -14.11
N PRO A 8 5.99 42.18 -13.67
CA PRO A 8 5.32 42.49 -12.41
C PRO A 8 3.77 42.60 -12.50
N TRP A 9 3.11 41.97 -13.47
CA TRP A 9 1.69 42.14 -13.74
C TRP A 9 0.83 40.96 -13.28
N VAL A 10 -0.16 41.24 -12.42
CA VAL A 10 -1.27 40.30 -12.13
C VAL A 10 -2.24 40.30 -13.29
N VAL A 11 -2.56 41.47 -13.85
CA VAL A 11 -3.31 41.63 -15.11
C VAL A 11 -2.61 42.70 -15.93
N TYR A 12 -2.17 42.36 -17.13
CA TYR A 12 -1.40 43.26 -17.98
C TYR A 12 -2.13 44.59 -18.20
N GLY A 13 -1.42 45.70 -17.99
CA GLY A 13 -1.95 47.06 -18.20
C GLY A 13 -3.01 47.51 -17.19
N LEU A 14 -3.39 46.66 -16.22
CA LEU A 14 -4.50 46.91 -15.30
C LEU A 14 -4.06 46.84 -13.83
N MET A 15 -3.34 45.79 -13.42
CA MET A 15 -2.98 45.56 -12.00
C MET A 15 -1.57 44.98 -11.86
N ARG A 16 -0.74 45.65 -11.06
CA ARG A 16 0.59 45.15 -10.69
C ARG A 16 0.53 44.19 -9.52
N THR A 17 1.54 43.34 -9.40
CA THR A 17 1.68 42.37 -8.30
C THR A 17 1.86 43.06 -6.95
N ALA A 18 2.49 44.24 -6.94
CA ALA A 18 2.60 45.08 -5.75
C ALA A 18 1.27 45.63 -5.25
N ASP A 19 0.30 45.87 -6.14
CA ASP A 19 -1.02 46.42 -5.77
C ASP A 19 -1.99 45.32 -5.31
N GLY A 20 -1.65 44.05 -5.53
CA GLY A 20 -2.48 42.89 -5.21
C GLY A 20 -2.32 42.36 -3.78
N VAL A 21 -1.40 42.92 -2.97
CA VAL A 21 -1.18 42.48 -1.59
C VAL A 21 -2.18 43.15 -0.64
N SER A 22 -2.83 42.35 0.21
CA SER A 22 -3.75 42.87 1.24
C SER A 22 -2.98 43.60 2.35
N ASN A 23 -3.59 44.64 2.93
CA ASN A 23 -2.99 45.43 4.00
C ASN A 23 -3.05 44.69 5.36
N HIS A 24 -2.14 43.74 5.54
CA HIS A 24 -1.91 43.06 6.81
C HIS A 24 -0.56 43.44 7.40
N SER A 25 -0.43 43.36 8.72
CA SER A 25 0.85 43.57 9.40
C SER A 25 1.90 42.57 8.90
N TYR A 26 3.09 43.06 8.55
CA TYR A 26 4.24 42.23 8.18
C TYR A 26 4.56 41.16 9.23
N ALA A 27 4.34 41.47 10.52
CA ALA A 27 4.55 40.52 11.60
C ALA A 27 3.57 39.34 11.54
N GLN A 28 2.30 39.60 11.22
CA GLN A 28 1.28 38.55 11.13
C GLN A 28 1.58 37.61 9.96
N LEU A 29 1.94 38.15 8.79
CA LEU A 29 2.34 37.35 7.62
C LEU A 29 3.60 36.52 7.89
N GLY A 30 4.59 37.10 8.57
CA GLY A 30 5.82 36.39 8.94
C GLY A 30 5.53 35.23 9.90
N ILE A 31 4.70 35.46 10.93
CA ILE A 31 4.33 34.42 11.89
C ILE A 31 3.59 33.27 11.22
N THR A 32 2.63 33.54 10.33
CA THR A 32 1.88 32.47 9.64
C THR A 32 2.77 31.70 8.66
N LEU A 33 3.67 32.37 7.94
CA LEU A 33 4.64 31.73 7.07
C LEU A 33 5.55 30.77 7.86
N VAL A 34 6.11 31.24 8.98
CA VAL A 34 6.94 30.39 9.86
C VAL A 34 6.13 29.22 10.40
N MET A 35 4.89 29.44 10.81
CA MET A 35 4.00 28.38 11.27
C MET A 35 3.79 27.31 10.19
N PHE A 36 3.53 27.69 8.95
CA PHE A 36 3.41 26.73 7.84
C PHE A 36 4.69 25.94 7.62
N VAL A 37 5.84 26.61 7.62
CA VAL A 37 7.14 25.97 7.50
C VAL A 37 7.33 24.92 8.60
N VAL A 38 7.11 25.30 9.87
CA VAL A 38 7.26 24.40 11.03
C VAL A 38 6.32 23.20 10.93
N VAL A 39 5.05 23.41 10.60
CA VAL A 39 4.06 22.33 10.46
C VAL A 39 4.48 21.37 9.35
N TYR A 40 4.89 21.87 8.18
CA TYR A 40 5.35 20.98 7.10
C TYR A 40 6.61 20.21 7.46
N PHE A 41 7.59 20.83 8.11
CA PHE A 41 8.78 20.12 8.58
C PHE A 41 8.43 19.06 9.63
N ALA A 42 7.50 19.33 10.54
CA ALA A 42 7.05 18.36 11.53
C ALA A 42 6.34 17.17 10.86
N LEU A 43 5.41 17.41 9.95
CA LEU A 43 4.69 16.37 9.22
C LEU A 43 5.63 15.54 8.35
N PHE A 44 6.48 16.19 7.57
CA PHE A 44 7.44 15.53 6.71
C PHE A 44 8.49 14.76 7.51
N GLY A 45 9.00 15.33 8.59
CA GLY A 45 9.95 14.69 9.50
C GLY A 45 9.36 13.47 10.20
N ALA A 46 8.13 13.57 10.72
CA ALA A 46 7.42 12.45 11.31
C ALA A 46 7.13 11.35 10.27
N GLY A 47 6.68 11.73 9.07
CA GLY A 47 6.42 10.79 7.97
C GLY A 47 7.68 10.06 7.51
N LEU A 48 8.77 10.79 7.26
CA LEU A 48 10.08 10.21 6.94
C LEU A 48 10.59 9.32 8.07
N GLY A 49 10.51 9.77 9.32
CA GLY A 49 10.89 9.00 10.49
C GLY A 49 10.11 7.69 10.61
N TYR A 50 8.79 7.74 10.38
CA TYR A 50 7.93 6.58 10.38
C TYR A 50 8.27 5.62 9.23
N MET A 51 8.44 6.12 8.01
CA MET A 51 8.85 5.30 6.86
C MET A 51 10.21 4.64 7.10
N MET A 52 11.19 5.39 7.59
CA MET A 52 12.51 4.83 7.93
C MET A 52 12.41 3.77 9.02
N ARG A 53 11.56 3.97 10.04
CA ARG A 53 11.30 2.97 11.08
C ARG A 53 10.66 1.71 10.49
N LEU A 54 9.69 1.84 9.59
CA LEU A 54 9.01 0.72 8.94
C LEU A 54 9.98 -0.07 8.05
N VAL A 55 10.77 0.62 7.23
CA VAL A 55 11.81 0.02 6.39
C VAL A 55 12.84 -0.72 7.26
N ARG A 56 13.24 -0.15 8.39
CA ARG A 56 14.21 -0.75 9.32
C ARG A 56 13.65 -1.92 10.13
N LYS A 57 12.35 -1.98 10.38
CA LYS A 57 11.69 -3.15 10.98
C LYS A 57 11.80 -4.36 10.03
N GLY A 58 11.85 -4.12 8.72
CA GLY A 58 11.84 -5.16 7.71
C GLY A 58 10.48 -5.86 7.64
N PRO A 59 10.20 -6.61 6.56
CA PRO A 59 9.02 -7.46 6.50
C PRO A 59 9.08 -8.50 7.62
N GLU A 60 7.97 -8.68 8.34
CA GLU A 60 7.87 -9.72 9.36
C GLU A 60 7.98 -11.08 8.68
N THR A 61 9.11 -11.78 8.91
CA THR A 61 9.33 -13.15 8.45
C THR A 61 8.48 -14.08 9.30
N GLY A 62 7.17 -14.13 9.03
CA GLY A 62 6.23 -14.91 9.86
C GLY A 62 4.76 -14.77 9.50
N GLU A 63 4.36 -13.70 8.79
CA GLU A 63 2.95 -13.49 8.38
C GLU A 63 2.47 -14.49 7.28
N GLY A 64 3.34 -15.43 6.89
CA GLY A 64 3.02 -16.54 5.98
C GLY A 64 3.05 -17.92 6.67
N ASP A 65 3.25 -17.99 7.98
CA ASP A 65 3.25 -19.24 8.74
C ASP A 65 1.90 -19.51 9.42
N GLU A 66 0.82 -18.89 8.94
CA GLU A 66 -0.46 -19.57 9.01
C GLU A 66 -0.40 -20.73 8.02
N THR A 67 -0.07 -21.91 8.53
CA THR A 67 -0.19 -23.17 7.80
C THR A 67 -1.67 -23.40 7.49
N THR A 68 -2.24 -22.67 6.53
CA THR A 68 -3.51 -23.01 5.92
C THR A 68 -3.33 -24.41 5.34
N PRO A 69 -4.09 -25.43 5.78
CA PRO A 69 -3.95 -26.76 5.23
C PRO A 69 -4.31 -26.72 3.74
N GLY A 70 -3.31 -26.80 2.85
CA GLY A 70 -3.53 -26.80 1.39
C GLY A 70 -2.54 -25.99 0.54
N GLY A 71 -1.24 -25.99 0.87
CA GLY A 71 -0.20 -25.40 0.03
C GLY A 71 0.21 -26.26 -1.19
N PRO A 72 0.99 -25.72 -2.14
CA PRO A 72 1.37 -26.42 -3.38
C PRO A 72 2.11 -27.72 -3.07
N GLY A 73 1.53 -28.85 -3.47
CA GLY A 73 2.05 -30.20 -3.17
C GLY A 73 1.15 -31.03 -2.24
N GLN A 74 0.12 -30.45 -1.64
CA GLN A 74 -0.83 -31.18 -0.79
C GLN A 74 -2.05 -31.69 -1.58
N GLN A 75 -2.36 -32.98 -1.43
CA GLN A 75 -3.42 -33.74 -2.14
C GLN A 75 -4.88 -33.28 -1.88
N ARG A 76 -5.11 -32.15 -1.22
CA ARG A 76 -6.46 -31.67 -0.86
C ARG A 76 -6.63 -30.20 -1.23
N THR A 77 -6.66 -29.93 -2.53
CA THR A 77 -7.10 -28.62 -3.05
C THR A 77 -8.55 -28.76 -3.53
N PRO A 78 -9.56 -28.37 -2.74
CA PRO A 78 -10.98 -28.46 -3.13
C PRO A 78 -11.34 -27.61 -4.37
N ALA A 79 -10.43 -26.72 -4.80
CA ALA A 79 -10.61 -25.88 -5.99
C ALA A 79 -10.22 -26.54 -7.33
N ARG A 80 -9.84 -27.83 -7.35
CA ARG A 80 -9.55 -28.55 -8.60
C ARG A 80 -10.72 -29.47 -8.98
N PRO A 81 -11.62 -29.04 -9.90
CA PRO A 81 -12.87 -29.76 -10.20
C PRO A 81 -12.68 -31.14 -10.86
N LEU A 82 -11.45 -31.51 -11.22
CA LEU A 82 -11.08 -32.79 -11.83
C LEU A 82 -10.33 -33.73 -10.87
N SER A 83 -10.10 -33.36 -9.60
CA SER A 83 -9.38 -34.21 -8.63
C SER A 83 -10.25 -35.28 -7.98
N ALA A 84 -11.54 -35.34 -8.31
CA ALA A 84 -12.52 -36.27 -7.73
C ALA A 84 -12.75 -37.52 -8.59
N ALA A 85 -11.98 -37.72 -9.66
CA ALA A 85 -12.22 -38.77 -10.64
C ALA A 85 -11.28 -39.99 -10.53
N ASP A 86 -10.31 -39.99 -9.61
CA ASP A 86 -9.34 -41.11 -9.47
C ASP A 86 -9.69 -42.09 -8.34
N ASP A 87 -10.91 -42.07 -7.82
CA ASP A 87 -11.43 -43.15 -6.97
C ASP A 87 -12.08 -44.22 -7.86
N GLU A 88 -11.29 -45.00 -8.60
CA GLU A 88 -11.70 -46.35 -9.01
C GLU A 88 -11.37 -47.32 -7.88
N PRO A 89 -12.36 -47.81 -7.10
CA PRO A 89 -12.12 -48.91 -6.19
C PRO A 89 -12.02 -50.20 -7.01
N GLU A 90 -10.83 -50.52 -7.51
CA GLU A 90 -10.45 -51.88 -7.83
C GLU A 90 -10.36 -52.71 -6.53
N HIS A 91 -11.51 -53.16 -6.01
CA HIS A 91 -11.55 -54.27 -5.06
C HIS A 91 -12.88 -55.03 -5.17
N ALA A 92 -12.99 -55.83 -6.22
CA ALA A 92 -13.97 -56.90 -6.33
C ALA A 92 -13.28 -58.20 -6.77
N THR A 93 -12.21 -58.62 -6.09
CA THR A 93 -11.62 -59.95 -6.28
C THR A 93 -10.87 -60.38 -5.02
N ASP A 94 -11.57 -60.97 -4.04
CA ASP A 94 -11.04 -62.14 -3.31
C ASP A 94 -12.04 -62.87 -2.38
N ALA A 95 -13.33 -62.52 -2.39
CA ALA A 95 -14.31 -63.18 -1.51
C ALA A 95 -14.94 -64.46 -2.09
N SER A 96 -14.33 -65.11 -3.09
CA SER A 96 -14.95 -66.25 -3.80
C SER A 96 -14.07 -67.49 -4.00
N LEU A 97 -12.86 -67.56 -3.43
CA LEU A 97 -12.02 -68.76 -3.58
C LEU A 97 -11.88 -69.53 -2.27
N SER A 98 -12.76 -70.54 -2.15
CA SER A 98 -12.30 -71.91 -1.92
C SER A 98 -11.49 -72.18 -0.64
N LYS A 99 -12.19 -72.23 0.50
CA LYS A 99 -11.83 -73.15 1.58
C LYS A 99 -12.87 -74.26 1.67
N GLY A 100 -12.83 -75.12 0.66
CA GLY A 100 -13.32 -76.48 0.71
C GLY A 100 -12.17 -77.41 0.31
N ASN A 101 -11.54 -78.01 1.32
CA ASN A 101 -10.99 -79.37 1.39
C ASN A 101 -10.13 -79.46 2.67
#